data_AF-A0A923DB51-F1
#
_entry.id   AF-A0A923DB51-F1
#
_cell.length_a   1.000
_cell.length_b   1.000
_cell.length_c   1.000
_cell.angle_alpha   90.00
_cell.angle_beta   90.00
_cell.angle_gamma   90.00
#
_symmetry.space_group_name_H-M   'P 1'
#
loop_
_entity.id
_entity.type
_entity.pdbx_description
1 polymer ?
#
loop_
_entity_poly.entity_id
_entity_poly.type
_entity_poly.pdbx_seq_one_letter_code
_entity_poly.pdbx_strand_id
1 'polypeptide(L)'
;MNTKHLKLISIFLISAFLIFGCSQKAKYDRKLKQELASGLRNDTLFMGIYFGMGQKEFYTHCWKLNQKGLIKQGLRNTTVEHILKDELKYPATMNFYPEFAQTKIFEMPVRFVYNGWAPWNTKLSADSLQVQVLKWYEKQYGKGFMEVKHPKRGIAYVKLDGNRRISIFKENETYVWAIYTDMLVNRKLKDVNPNARNIPESVLKSLKK
;
A
#
# COMPACT_ATOMS: atom_id res chain seq x y z
N MET A 1 -26.96 -46.24 29.35
CA MET A 1 -26.00 -45.48 28.51
C MET A 1 -24.97 -44.83 29.43
N ASN A 2 -23.69 -45.17 29.26
CA ASN A 2 -22.66 -45.04 30.30
C ASN A 2 -22.18 -43.58 30.46
N THR A 3 -22.38 -42.98 31.65
CA THR A 3 -22.13 -41.55 31.95
C THR A 3 -20.67 -41.11 31.78
N LYS A 4 -19.72 -42.05 31.74
CA LYS A 4 -18.31 -41.80 31.47
C LYS A 4 -18.04 -41.41 30.00
N HIS A 5 -18.78 -41.96 29.04
CA HIS A 5 -18.63 -41.61 27.62
C HIS A 5 -19.23 -40.23 27.32
N LEU A 6 -20.30 -39.83 28.01
CA LEU A 6 -20.91 -38.51 27.85
C LEU A 6 -19.99 -37.38 28.34
N LYS A 7 -19.24 -37.62 29.43
CA LYS A 7 -18.21 -36.68 29.93
C LYS A 7 -17.00 -36.58 29.01
N LEU A 8 -16.54 -37.68 28.40
CA LEU A 8 -15.42 -37.65 27.45
C LEU A 8 -15.78 -36.92 26.14
N ILE A 9 -17.00 -37.12 25.62
CA ILE A 9 -17.49 -36.42 24.43
C ILE A 9 -17.64 -34.90 24.70
N SER A 10 -18.07 -34.53 25.91
CA SER A 10 -18.19 -33.13 26.31
C SER A 10 -16.84 -32.41 26.45
N ILE A 11 -15.76 -33.11 26.80
CA ILE A 11 -14.40 -32.52 26.89
C ILE A 11 -13.80 -32.35 25.48
N PHE A 12 -14.06 -33.27 24.56
CA PHE A 12 -13.58 -33.18 23.17
C PHE A 12 -14.30 -32.08 22.37
N LEU A 13 -15.57 -31.80 22.67
CA LEU A 13 -16.33 -30.70 22.07
C LEU A 13 -15.88 -29.31 22.54
N ILE A 14 -15.36 -29.18 23.76
CA ILE A 14 -14.85 -27.91 24.31
C ILE A 14 -13.45 -27.59 23.77
N SER A 15 -12.60 -28.59 23.51
CA SER A 15 -11.28 -28.35 22.91
C SER A 15 -11.33 -28.04 21.41
N ALA A 16 -12.39 -28.47 20.71
CA ALA A 16 -12.57 -28.21 19.28
C ALA A 16 -12.97 -26.75 18.95
N PHE A 17 -13.39 -25.95 19.93
CA PHE A 17 -13.83 -24.56 19.74
C PHE A 17 -12.70 -23.51 19.86
N LEU A 18 -11.47 -23.92 20.19
CA LEU A 18 -10.35 -22.99 20.42
C LEU A 18 -9.51 -22.64 19.18
N ILE A 19 -9.86 -23.16 18.01
CA ILE A 19 -9.22 -22.83 16.73
C ILE A 19 -10.03 -21.80 15.94
N PHE A 20 -10.47 -20.72 16.58
CA PHE A 20 -10.79 -19.49 15.85
C PHE A 20 -9.48 -18.84 15.42
N GLY A 21 -9.00 -19.24 14.25
CA GLY A 21 -7.87 -18.63 13.58
C GLY A 21 -8.04 -17.11 13.53
N CYS A 22 -7.11 -16.39 14.16
CA CYS A 22 -7.06 -14.94 14.13
C CYS A 22 -7.11 -14.47 12.66
N SER A 23 -8.21 -13.81 12.27
CA SER A 23 -8.40 -13.40 10.89
C SER A 23 -7.31 -12.39 10.48
N GLN A 24 -6.93 -12.40 9.20
CA GLN A 24 -5.95 -11.45 8.63
C GLN A 24 -6.31 -9.99 8.94
N LYS A 25 -7.61 -9.68 8.98
CA LYS A 25 -8.15 -8.39 9.41
C LYS A 25 -7.80 -8.06 10.85
N ALA A 26 -8.03 -8.98 11.80
CA ALA A 26 -7.71 -8.75 13.21
C ALA A 26 -6.20 -8.50 13.43
N LYS A 27 -5.33 -9.22 12.69
CA LYS A 27 -3.88 -8.98 12.72
C LYS A 27 -3.54 -7.57 12.23
N TYR A 28 -4.11 -7.15 11.10
CA TYR A 28 -3.92 -5.81 10.55
C TYR A 28 -4.40 -4.72 11.53
N ASP A 29 -5.62 -4.85 12.05
CA ASP A 29 -6.23 -3.87 12.95
C ASP A 29 -5.44 -3.72 14.25
N ARG A 30 -4.95 -4.83 14.81
CA ARG A 30 -4.09 -4.79 16.00
C ARG A 30 -2.78 -4.06 15.72
N LYS A 31 -2.12 -4.35 14.59
CA LYS A 31 -0.87 -3.67 14.21
C LYS A 31 -1.11 -2.19 13.95
N LEU A 32 -2.21 -1.83 13.27
CA LEU A 32 -2.60 -0.43 13.05
C LEU A 32 -2.80 0.34 14.35
N LYS A 33 -3.52 -0.24 15.31
CA LYS A 33 -3.71 0.38 16.63
C LYS A 33 -2.38 0.56 17.36
N GLN A 34 -1.51 -0.44 17.32
CA GLN A 34 -0.19 -0.38 17.94
C GLN A 34 0.69 0.72 17.31
N GLU A 35 0.79 0.78 15.99
CA GLU A 35 1.61 1.78 15.29
C GLU A 35 1.12 3.21 15.57
N LEU A 36 -0.19 3.42 15.57
CA LEU A 36 -0.76 4.75 15.84
C LEU A 36 -0.66 5.16 17.31
N ALA A 37 -0.64 4.20 18.23
CA ALA A 37 -0.42 4.46 19.65
C ALA A 37 1.05 4.71 20.00
N SER A 38 1.99 4.34 19.13
CA SER A 38 3.43 4.51 19.37
C SER A 38 3.87 5.98 19.41
N GLY A 39 3.08 6.89 18.81
CA GLY A 39 3.45 8.30 18.65
C GLY A 39 4.56 8.56 17.63
N LEU A 40 5.15 7.52 17.03
CA LEU A 40 6.21 7.64 16.03
C LEU A 40 5.67 8.26 14.74
N ARG A 41 6.40 9.24 14.20
CA ARG A 41 6.13 9.83 12.88
C ARG A 41 7.23 9.50 11.89
N ASN A 42 6.84 8.93 10.74
CA ASN A 42 7.68 8.63 9.60
C ASN A 42 7.16 9.36 8.37
N ASP A 43 7.52 10.64 8.26
CA ASP A 43 6.96 11.50 7.21
C ASP A 43 7.76 11.44 5.90
N THR A 44 9.03 11.04 5.91
CA THR A 44 9.84 10.90 4.68
C THR A 44 9.31 9.82 3.76
N LEU A 45 9.17 10.12 2.46
CA LEU A 45 8.74 9.17 1.43
C LEU A 45 9.92 8.76 0.56
N PHE A 46 10.25 9.54 -0.47
CA PHE A 46 11.35 9.29 -1.41
C PHE A 46 11.77 10.60 -2.08
N MET A 47 12.99 10.67 -2.62
CA MET A 47 13.50 11.83 -3.37
C MET A 47 13.35 13.18 -2.63
N GLY A 48 13.38 13.17 -1.30
CA GLY A 48 13.17 14.36 -0.46
C GLY A 48 11.70 14.79 -0.30
N ILE A 49 10.74 14.03 -0.83
CA ILE A 49 9.30 14.25 -0.61
C ILE A 49 8.89 13.64 0.72
N TYR A 50 7.99 14.32 1.44
CA TYR A 50 7.53 13.91 2.77
C TYR A 50 6.04 14.28 2.99
N PHE A 51 5.36 13.58 3.90
CA PHE A 51 4.00 13.94 4.34
C PHE A 51 4.00 15.30 5.03
N GLY A 52 2.96 16.10 4.80
CA GLY A 52 2.87 17.47 5.32
C GLY A 52 3.54 18.52 4.43
N MET A 53 4.33 18.12 3.42
CA MET A 53 4.88 19.03 2.41
C MET A 53 3.75 19.84 1.76
N GLY A 54 3.92 21.15 1.68
CA GLY A 54 2.92 22.03 1.09
C GLY A 54 2.82 21.85 -0.42
N GLN A 55 1.66 22.09 -1.01
CA GLN A 55 1.47 21.96 -2.46
C GLN A 55 2.44 22.83 -3.28
N LYS A 56 2.64 24.09 -2.89
CA LYS A 56 3.62 24.99 -3.55
C LYS A 56 5.05 24.46 -3.42
N GLU A 57 5.40 23.97 -2.24
CA GLU A 57 6.71 23.38 -1.95
C GLU A 57 6.97 22.14 -2.81
N PHE A 58 5.97 21.25 -2.94
CA PHE A 58 6.04 20.08 -3.81
C PHE A 58 6.33 20.45 -5.26
N TYR A 59 5.64 21.46 -5.81
CA TYR A 59 5.91 21.93 -7.18
C TYR A 59 7.30 22.52 -7.33
N THR A 60 7.74 23.37 -6.40
CA THR A 60 9.09 23.93 -6.41
C THR A 60 10.16 22.83 -6.31
N HIS A 61 9.93 21.83 -5.47
CA HIS A 61 10.82 20.70 -5.31
C HIS A 61 10.93 19.87 -6.61
N CYS A 62 9.79 19.55 -7.22
CA CYS A 62 9.77 18.83 -8.50
C CYS A 62 10.44 19.65 -9.62
N TRP A 63 10.24 20.96 -9.67
CA TRP A 63 10.93 21.82 -10.63
C TRP A 63 12.46 21.74 -10.48
N LYS A 64 12.97 21.78 -9.24
CA LYS A 64 14.42 21.62 -8.97
C LYS A 64 14.94 20.23 -9.38
N LEU A 65 14.17 19.17 -9.12
CA LEU A 65 14.55 17.81 -9.53
C LEU A 65 14.55 17.65 -11.06
N ASN A 66 13.59 18.28 -11.75
CA ASN A 66 13.52 18.30 -13.21
C ASN A 66 14.72 19.03 -13.84
N GLN A 67 15.12 20.18 -13.27
CA GLN A 67 16.35 20.88 -13.72
C GLN A 67 17.61 20.02 -13.60
N LYS A 68 17.65 19.11 -12.63
CA LYS A 68 18.75 18.15 -12.45
C LYS A 68 18.65 16.92 -13.36
N GLY A 69 17.61 16.83 -14.20
CA GLY A 69 17.34 15.67 -15.04
C GLY A 69 16.93 14.41 -14.27
N LEU A 70 16.55 14.53 -13.00
CA LEU A 70 16.19 13.38 -12.15
C LEU A 70 14.76 12.94 -12.37
N ILE A 71 13.88 13.86 -12.74
CA ILE A 71 12.49 13.58 -13.09
C ILE A 71 12.12 14.36 -14.34
N LYS A 72 10.99 14.00 -14.94
CA LYS A 72 10.35 14.78 -15.99
C LYS A 72 8.83 14.70 -15.84
N GLN A 73 8.12 15.33 -16.75
CA GLN A 73 6.68 15.22 -16.82
C GLN A 73 6.26 13.86 -17.36
N GLY A 74 5.31 13.21 -16.69
CA GLY A 74 4.74 11.93 -17.12
C GLY A 74 3.65 12.09 -18.18
N LEU A 75 3.10 10.96 -18.61
CA LEU A 75 2.06 10.91 -19.65
C LEU A 75 0.87 11.83 -19.31
N ARG A 76 0.40 12.56 -20.32
CA ARG A 76 -0.73 13.51 -20.25
C ARG A 76 -0.52 14.66 -19.26
N ASN A 77 0.72 14.92 -18.83
CA ASN A 77 1.03 16.08 -18.00
C ASN A 77 0.39 16.07 -16.61
N THR A 78 -0.12 14.93 -16.14
CA THR A 78 -0.85 14.79 -14.87
C THR A 78 0.00 14.20 -13.75
N THR A 79 1.22 13.73 -14.04
CA THR A 79 2.09 13.05 -13.08
C THR A 79 3.54 13.48 -13.23
N VAL A 80 4.32 13.24 -12.18
CA VAL A 80 5.78 13.30 -12.21
C VAL A 80 6.32 11.93 -12.57
N GLU A 81 7.23 11.87 -13.54
CA GLU A 81 7.87 10.64 -14.01
C GLU A 81 9.33 10.57 -13.57
N HIS A 82 9.72 9.43 -13.01
CA HIS A 82 11.09 9.06 -12.71
C HIS A 82 11.42 7.72 -13.36
N ILE A 83 12.61 7.58 -13.94
CA ILE A 83 13.07 6.34 -14.54
C ILE A 83 13.95 5.59 -13.55
N LEU A 84 13.51 4.39 -13.18
CA LEU A 84 14.31 3.41 -12.45
C LEU A 84 15.14 2.63 -13.47
N LYS A 85 16.45 2.87 -13.51
CA LYS A 85 17.35 2.21 -14.47
C LYS A 85 17.86 0.89 -13.92
N ASP A 86 18.33 0.91 -12.68
CA ASP A 86 19.09 -0.18 -12.05
C ASP A 86 18.56 -0.55 -10.65
N GLU A 87 17.53 0.15 -10.17
CA GLU A 87 16.92 -0.06 -8.85
C GLU A 87 16.10 -1.35 -8.80
N LEU A 88 15.58 -1.79 -9.95
CA LEU A 88 14.85 -3.04 -10.13
C LEU A 88 15.62 -3.94 -11.10
N LYS A 89 15.22 -5.22 -11.16
CA LYS A 89 15.82 -6.20 -12.08
C LYS A 89 15.77 -5.77 -13.57
N TYR A 90 14.79 -4.96 -13.94
CA TYR A 90 14.64 -4.42 -15.29
C TYR A 90 14.25 -2.94 -15.20
N PRO A 91 14.61 -2.12 -16.20
CA PRO A 91 14.23 -0.71 -16.23
C PRO A 91 12.72 -0.52 -16.14
N ALA A 92 12.30 0.41 -15.30
CA ALA A 92 10.91 0.69 -15.03
C ALA A 92 10.66 2.20 -14.94
N THR A 93 9.42 2.59 -15.17
CA THR A 93 8.96 3.95 -14.99
C THR A 93 8.14 4.03 -13.71
N MET A 94 8.46 5.02 -12.88
CA MET A 94 7.77 5.39 -11.65
C MET A 94 7.02 6.71 -11.88
N ASN A 95 5.69 6.67 -11.86
CA ASN A 95 4.83 7.84 -11.97
C ASN A 95 4.16 8.14 -10.64
N PHE A 96 4.19 9.39 -10.19
CA PHE A 96 3.57 9.78 -8.93
C PHE A 96 2.96 11.17 -8.96
N TYR A 97 1.92 11.37 -8.15
CA TYR A 97 1.32 12.66 -7.90
C TYR A 97 0.58 12.63 -6.56
N PRO A 98 0.82 13.57 -5.63
CA PRO A 98 0.24 13.52 -4.30
C PRO A 98 -1.22 13.90 -4.25
N GLU A 99 -1.87 13.43 -3.19
CA GLU A 99 -3.16 13.92 -2.72
C GLU A 99 -2.96 14.87 -1.56
N PHE A 100 -3.71 15.98 -1.60
CA PHE A 100 -3.59 17.05 -0.64
C PHE A 100 -4.80 17.10 0.30
N ALA A 101 -4.54 17.25 1.59
CA ALA A 101 -5.52 17.58 2.60
C ALA A 101 -5.07 18.89 3.26
N GLN A 102 -5.93 19.90 3.26
CA GLN A 102 -5.57 21.24 3.74
C GLN A 102 -4.25 21.73 3.11
N THR A 103 -4.13 21.61 1.79
CA THR A 103 -2.96 21.99 0.96
C THR A 103 -1.64 21.28 1.28
N LYS A 104 -1.66 20.21 2.08
CA LYS A 104 -0.49 19.41 2.46
C LYS A 104 -0.62 17.96 2.00
N ILE A 105 0.50 17.35 1.60
CA ILE A 105 0.52 15.95 1.18
C ILE A 105 0.11 15.06 2.35
N PHE A 106 -0.90 14.21 2.15
CA PHE A 106 -1.25 13.15 3.11
C PHE A 106 -1.25 11.76 2.48
N GLU A 107 -1.31 11.68 1.15
CA GLU A 107 -1.22 10.43 0.42
C GLU A 107 -0.40 10.64 -0.86
N MET A 108 0.42 9.65 -1.21
CA MET A 108 1.27 9.66 -2.41
C MET A 108 1.09 8.33 -3.16
N PRO A 109 0.16 8.27 -4.11
CA PRO A 109 0.08 7.17 -5.06
C PRO A 109 1.26 7.17 -6.02
N VAL A 110 1.91 6.01 -6.15
CA VAL A 110 3.01 5.77 -7.09
C VAL A 110 2.68 4.58 -7.97
N ARG A 111 2.69 4.75 -9.29
CA ARG A 111 2.46 3.68 -10.27
C ARG A 111 3.76 3.29 -10.96
N PHE A 112 4.02 2.00 -10.99
CA PHE A 112 5.16 1.39 -11.66
C PHE A 112 4.73 0.63 -12.91
N VAL A 113 5.60 0.64 -13.92
CA VAL A 113 5.50 -0.21 -15.12
C VAL A 113 6.90 -0.56 -15.61
N TYR A 114 7.12 -1.78 -16.11
CA TYR A 114 8.36 -2.09 -16.81
C TYR A 114 8.39 -1.47 -18.20
N ASN A 115 9.52 -0.89 -18.58
CA ASN A 115 9.64 -0.18 -19.87
C ASN A 115 9.54 -1.13 -21.07
N GLY A 116 9.88 -2.41 -20.88
CA GLY A 116 9.80 -3.46 -21.90
C GLY A 116 8.53 -4.33 -21.83
N TRP A 117 7.50 -3.93 -21.06
CA TRP A 117 6.28 -4.72 -20.98
C TRP A 117 5.61 -4.86 -22.35
N ALA A 118 5.18 -6.08 -22.65
CA ALA A 118 4.33 -6.40 -23.79
C ALA A 118 3.47 -7.62 -23.44
N PRO A 119 2.29 -7.83 -24.05
CA PRO A 119 1.39 -8.95 -23.73
C PRO A 119 2.04 -10.34 -23.86
N TRP A 120 2.97 -10.51 -24.79
CA TRP A 120 3.72 -11.76 -24.97
C TRP A 120 4.93 -11.92 -24.04
N ASN A 121 5.31 -10.87 -23.30
CA ASN A 121 6.46 -10.88 -22.41
C ASN A 121 6.04 -11.01 -20.93
N THR A 122 5.61 -12.21 -20.56
CA THR A 122 5.11 -12.51 -19.20
C THR A 122 6.14 -12.28 -18.10
N LYS A 123 7.45 -12.31 -18.42
CA LYS A 123 8.54 -12.02 -17.48
C LYS A 123 8.55 -10.56 -17.01
N LEU A 124 8.05 -9.64 -17.83
CA LEU A 124 7.94 -8.22 -17.53
C LEU A 124 6.51 -7.80 -17.17
N SER A 125 5.69 -8.74 -16.68
CA SER A 125 4.35 -8.47 -16.17
C SER A 125 4.34 -7.82 -14.78
N ALA A 126 3.16 -7.32 -14.37
CA ALA A 126 2.90 -6.81 -13.03
C ALA A 126 3.16 -7.82 -11.91
N ASP A 127 3.07 -9.13 -12.19
CA ASP A 127 3.41 -10.18 -11.20
C ASP A 127 4.89 -10.12 -10.81
N SER A 128 5.75 -10.10 -11.82
CA SER A 128 7.20 -9.95 -11.63
C SER A 128 7.53 -8.58 -11.03
N LEU A 129 6.88 -7.52 -11.53
CA LEU A 129 7.08 -6.15 -11.08
C LEU A 129 6.72 -5.98 -9.59
N GLN A 130 5.59 -6.54 -9.13
CA GLN A 130 5.15 -6.40 -7.74
C GLN A 130 6.18 -6.97 -6.78
N VAL A 131 6.76 -8.12 -7.12
CA VAL A 131 7.82 -8.76 -6.31
C VAL A 131 9.08 -7.90 -6.29
N GLN A 132 9.48 -7.31 -7.41
CA GLN A 132 10.66 -6.44 -7.45
C GLN A 132 10.45 -5.12 -6.72
N VAL A 133 9.28 -4.50 -6.87
CA VAL A 133 8.89 -3.29 -6.12
C VAL A 133 8.87 -3.58 -4.62
N LEU A 134 8.28 -4.71 -4.19
CA LEU A 134 8.31 -5.11 -2.78
C LEU A 134 9.74 -5.23 -2.24
N LYS A 135 10.62 -5.95 -2.95
CA LYS A 135 12.03 -6.11 -2.53
C LYS A 135 12.75 -4.78 -2.44
N TRP A 136 12.56 -3.90 -3.41
CA TRP A 136 13.14 -2.57 -3.40
C TRP A 136 12.62 -1.76 -2.19
N TYR A 137 11.33 -1.80 -1.92
CA TYR A 137 10.72 -1.14 -0.77
C TYR A 137 11.17 -1.71 0.58
N GLU A 138 11.40 -3.02 0.69
CA GLU A 138 11.99 -3.62 1.90
C GLU A 138 13.42 -3.13 2.14
N LYS A 139 14.19 -2.86 1.07
CA LYS A 139 15.52 -2.25 1.18
C LYS A 139 15.43 -0.79 1.63
N GLN A 140 14.45 -0.02 1.14
CA GLN A 140 14.32 1.42 1.45
C GLN A 140 13.67 1.68 2.82
N TYR A 141 12.66 0.90 3.19
CA TYR A 141 11.82 1.16 4.36
C TYR A 141 11.93 0.09 5.45
N GLY A 142 12.77 -0.93 5.22
CA GLY A 142 12.90 -2.08 6.09
C GLY A 142 11.83 -3.15 5.83
N LYS A 143 12.13 -4.36 6.33
CA LYS A 143 11.26 -5.53 6.24
C LYS A 143 9.93 -5.34 6.99
N GLY A 144 9.04 -6.33 6.89
CA GLY A 144 7.82 -6.41 7.69
C GLY A 144 6.54 -6.02 6.94
N PHE A 145 6.55 -6.10 5.61
CA PHE A 145 5.32 -6.04 4.83
C PHE A 145 4.45 -7.28 5.12
N MET A 146 3.21 -7.05 5.52
CA MET A 146 2.22 -8.08 5.73
C MET A 146 1.50 -8.37 4.42
N GLU A 147 1.40 -9.63 4.06
CA GLU A 147 0.53 -10.04 2.96
C GLU A 147 -0.94 -9.87 3.36
N VAL A 148 -1.74 -9.30 2.47
CA VAL A 148 -3.19 -9.11 2.56
C VAL A 148 -3.82 -9.71 1.31
N LYS A 149 -4.60 -10.80 1.46
CA LYS A 149 -5.24 -11.48 0.33
C LYS A 149 -6.64 -10.92 0.12
N HIS A 150 -6.94 -10.51 -1.11
CA HIS A 150 -8.29 -10.13 -1.51
C HIS A 150 -8.81 -11.11 -2.56
N PRO A 151 -10.00 -11.70 -2.37
CA PRO A 151 -10.51 -12.78 -3.23
C PRO A 151 -10.58 -12.39 -4.71
N LYS A 152 -10.87 -11.12 -5.02
CA LYS A 152 -11.00 -10.61 -6.39
C LYS A 152 -9.81 -9.81 -6.91
N ARG A 153 -8.89 -9.38 -6.03
CA ARG A 153 -7.84 -8.39 -6.37
C ARG A 153 -6.42 -8.94 -6.20
N GLY A 154 -6.32 -10.20 -5.81
CA GLY A 154 -5.05 -10.85 -5.55
C GLY A 154 -4.43 -10.35 -4.25
N ILE A 155 -3.10 -10.34 -4.25
CA ILE A 155 -2.27 -10.06 -3.07
C ILE A 155 -1.91 -8.57 -3.04
N ALA A 156 -2.09 -7.97 -1.87
CA ALA A 156 -1.49 -6.69 -1.51
C ALA A 156 -0.45 -6.91 -0.40
N TYR A 157 0.64 -6.14 -0.42
CA TYR A 157 1.62 -6.11 0.65
C TYR A 157 1.51 -4.80 1.40
N VAL A 158 1.34 -4.85 2.71
CA VAL A 158 1.10 -3.66 3.52
C VAL A 158 2.08 -3.57 4.67
N LYS A 159 2.80 -2.45 4.75
CA LYS A 159 3.63 -2.10 5.89
C LYS A 159 3.00 -0.94 6.66
N LEU A 160 2.98 -1.07 7.97
CA LEU A 160 2.56 -0.03 8.92
C LEU A 160 3.77 0.31 9.79
N ASP A 161 4.09 1.60 9.86
CA ASP A 161 5.31 2.12 10.49
C ASP A 161 5.04 3.54 11.01
N GLY A 162 4.73 3.66 12.30
CA GLY A 162 4.26 4.90 12.93
C GLY A 162 2.96 5.41 12.30
N ASN A 163 2.93 6.67 11.87
CA ASN A 163 1.81 7.25 11.12
C ASN A 163 1.74 6.80 9.64
N ARG A 164 2.76 6.13 9.10
CA ARG A 164 2.85 5.80 7.67
C ARG A 164 2.33 4.40 7.36
N ARG A 165 1.47 4.31 6.35
CA ARG A 165 1.14 3.06 5.67
C ARG A 165 1.73 3.06 4.27
N ILE A 166 2.31 1.94 3.88
CA ILE A 166 2.70 1.66 2.49
C ILE A 166 1.96 0.43 2.00
N SER A 167 1.19 0.56 0.93
CA SER A 167 0.42 -0.53 0.33
C SER A 167 0.88 -0.79 -1.10
N ILE A 168 1.30 -2.02 -1.42
CA ILE A 168 1.79 -2.42 -2.75
C ILE A 168 0.86 -3.48 -3.35
N PHE A 169 0.24 -3.21 -4.49
CA PHE A 169 -0.71 -4.12 -5.14
C PHE A 169 -0.75 -3.92 -6.65
N LYS A 170 -1.17 -4.94 -7.39
CA LYS A 170 -1.36 -4.85 -8.84
C LYS A 170 -2.64 -4.10 -9.18
N GLU A 171 -2.57 -3.25 -10.20
CA GLU A 171 -3.77 -2.69 -10.83
C GLU A 171 -4.35 -3.68 -11.85
N ASN A 172 -3.48 -4.23 -12.68
CA ASN A 172 -3.77 -5.15 -13.77
C ASN A 172 -2.46 -5.90 -14.14
N GLU A 173 -2.38 -6.49 -15.33
CA GLU A 173 -1.21 -7.24 -15.81
C GLU A 173 0.02 -6.37 -16.12
N THR A 174 -0.15 -5.05 -16.20
CA THR A 174 0.89 -4.09 -16.58
C THR A 174 1.41 -3.29 -15.38
N TYR A 175 0.51 -2.79 -14.54
CA TYR A 175 0.83 -1.78 -13.54
C TYR A 175 0.77 -2.29 -12.11
N VAL A 176 1.69 -1.75 -11.30
CA VAL A 176 1.72 -1.94 -9.84
C VAL A 176 1.60 -0.59 -9.16
N TRP A 177 0.75 -0.49 -8.16
CA TRP A 177 0.66 0.66 -7.27
C TRP A 177 1.46 0.43 -6.00
N ALA A 178 2.16 1.47 -5.53
CA ALA A 178 2.58 1.64 -4.15
C ALA A 178 1.96 2.94 -3.62
N ILE A 179 1.16 2.85 -2.55
CA ILE A 179 0.47 4.01 -1.98
C ILE A 179 1.01 4.27 -0.59
N TYR A 180 1.59 5.45 -0.40
CA TYR A 180 1.95 5.97 0.92
C TYR A 180 0.77 6.74 1.49
N THR A 181 0.33 6.47 2.73
CA THR A 181 -0.74 7.22 3.39
C THR A 181 -0.30 7.64 4.80
N ASP A 182 -0.48 8.92 5.16
CA ASP A 182 -0.48 9.39 6.55
C ASP A 182 -1.81 8.96 7.18
N MET A 183 -1.73 7.93 8.02
CA MET A 183 -2.89 7.31 8.65
C MET A 183 -3.57 8.20 9.68
N LEU A 184 -2.85 9.16 10.28
CA LEU A 184 -3.44 10.10 11.24
C LEU A 184 -4.32 11.12 10.51
N VAL A 185 -3.83 11.67 9.40
CA VAL A 185 -4.61 12.60 8.57
C VAL A 185 -5.78 11.86 7.93
N ASN A 186 -5.54 10.68 7.35
CA ASN A 186 -6.58 9.87 6.72
C ASN A 186 -7.71 9.49 7.69
N ARG A 187 -7.38 9.18 8.96
CA ARG A 187 -8.41 8.93 9.98
C ARG A 187 -9.27 10.18 10.23
N LYS A 188 -8.63 11.35 10.46
CA LYS A 188 -9.34 12.61 10.67
C LYS A 188 -10.27 12.95 9.50
N LEU A 189 -9.83 12.73 8.26
CA LEU A 189 -10.65 12.96 7.08
C LEU A 189 -11.89 12.04 7.05
N LYS A 190 -11.74 10.79 7.48
CA LYS A 190 -12.86 9.83 7.57
C LYS A 190 -13.82 10.15 8.70
N ASP A 191 -13.33 10.66 9.82
CA ASP A 191 -14.17 11.10 10.94
C ASP A 191 -15.02 12.31 10.54
N VAL A 192 -14.48 13.22 9.71
CA VAL A 192 -15.18 14.39 9.17
C VAL A 192 -16.12 14.02 8.02
N ASN A 193 -15.71 13.11 7.14
CA ASN A 193 -16.51 12.63 6.02
C ASN A 193 -16.21 11.14 5.76
N PRO A 194 -17.10 10.22 6.20
CA PRO A 194 -16.91 8.78 6.00
C PRO A 194 -16.84 8.36 4.52
N ASN A 195 -17.30 9.22 3.61
CA ASN A 195 -17.28 9.03 2.16
C ASN A 195 -16.09 9.74 1.48
N ALA A 196 -15.20 10.39 2.23
CA ALA A 196 -13.93 10.91 1.71
C ALA A 196 -13.02 9.74 1.33
N ARG A 197 -13.26 9.23 0.11
CA ARG A 197 -12.53 8.20 -0.64
C ARG A 197 -12.33 6.88 0.10
N ASN A 198 -13.37 6.06 -0.02
CA ASN A 198 -13.15 4.64 -0.25
C ASN A 198 -12.54 4.46 -1.65
N ILE A 199 -11.72 3.41 -1.78
CA ILE A 199 -11.59 2.63 -3.01
C ILE A 199 -12.92 2.68 -3.81
N PRO A 200 -12.93 2.88 -5.14
CA PRO A 200 -14.13 3.15 -5.92
C PRO A 200 -15.33 2.34 -5.45
N GLU A 201 -16.49 2.96 -5.29
CA GLU A 201 -17.71 2.35 -4.72
C GLU A 201 -18.13 1.04 -5.44
N SER A 202 -17.71 0.89 -6.70
CA SER A 202 -17.78 -0.35 -7.49
C SER A 202 -17.13 -1.57 -6.83
N VAL A 203 -16.19 -1.35 -5.92
CA VAL A 203 -15.41 -2.37 -5.22
C VAL A 203 -16.12 -2.85 -3.96
N LEU A 204 -16.71 -1.93 -3.19
CA LEU A 204 -17.49 -2.25 -2.01
C LEU A 204 -18.82 -2.92 -2.36
N LYS A 205 -19.44 -2.54 -3.50
CA LYS A 205 -20.65 -3.19 -4.01
C LYS A 205 -20.42 -4.66 -4.38
N SER A 206 -19.19 -5.03 -4.72
CA SER A 206 -18.79 -6.41 -5.05
C SER A 206 -18.49 -7.29 -3.83
N LEU A 207 -18.56 -6.76 -2.61
CA LEU A 207 -18.31 -7.49 -1.35
C LEU A 207 -19.60 -7.79 -0.56
N LYS A 208 -20.76 -7.38 -1.08
CA LYS A 208 -22.10 -7.68 -0.52
C LYS A 208 -22.88 -8.73 -1.33
N LYS A 209 -22.21 -9.48 -2.21
CA LYS A 209 -22.72 -10.69 -2.85
C LYS A 209 -21.62 -11.74 -2.89
#